data_AF-A0A848EGQ7-F1
#
_entry.id   AF-A0A848EGQ7-F1
#
_cell.length_a   1.000
_cell.length_b   1.000
_cell.length_c   1.000
_cell.angle_alpha   90.00
_cell.angle_beta   90.00
_cell.angle_gamma   90.00
#
_symmetry.space_group_name_H-M   'P 1'
#
loop_
_entity.id
_entity.type
_entity.pdbx_description
1 polymer ?
#
loop_
_entity_poly.entity_id
_entity_poly.type
_entity_poly.pdbx_seq_one_letter_code
_entity_poly.pdbx_strand_id
1 'polypeptide(L)' 'MSDRKMTDAQRAYEAKRAAKAGMSLDKWLADKDRRAQAEAKEAAAAAGPPAAAAKKPGFFGRLLEKAQKPL' A
#
# COMPACT_ATOMS: atom_id res chain seq x y z
N MET A 1 16.76 -3.53 -8.75
CA MET A 1 15.94 -4.72 -9.08
C MET A 1 15.90 -5.63 -7.86
N SER A 2 15.08 -5.31 -6.87
CA SER A 2 15.00 -6.13 -5.65
C SER A 2 14.01 -7.26 -5.92
N ASP A 3 14.52 -8.31 -6.55
CA ASP A 3 13.93 -9.64 -6.69
C ASP A 3 13.83 -10.30 -5.30
N ARG A 4 13.11 -9.65 -4.38
CA ARG A 4 12.64 -10.30 -3.17
C ARG A 4 11.61 -11.29 -3.64
N LYS A 5 12.06 -12.50 -4.02
CA LYS A 5 11.21 -13.65 -4.36
C LYS A 5 10.03 -13.65 -3.41
N MET A 6 8.84 -13.41 -3.96
CA MET A 6 7.60 -13.43 -3.19
C MET A 6 7.55 -14.72 -2.38
N THR A 7 7.15 -14.63 -1.11
CA THR A 7 6.99 -15.84 -0.30
C THR A 7 5.89 -16.72 -0.89
N ASP A 8 5.91 -18.02 -0.64
CA ASP A 8 4.89 -18.92 -1.21
C ASP A 8 3.46 -18.54 -0.78
N ALA A 9 3.32 -18.00 0.44
CA ALA A 9 2.06 -17.45 0.92
C ALA A 9 1.57 -16.25 0.08
N GLN A 10 2.48 -15.34 -0.28
CA GLN A 10 2.17 -14.20 -1.16
C GLN A 10 1.82 -14.70 -2.57
N ARG A 11 2.58 -15.66 -3.10
CA ARG A 11 2.31 -16.25 -4.42
C ARG A 11 0.91 -16.89 -4.47
N ALA A 12 0.53 -17.66 -3.45
CA ALA A 12 -0.78 -18.29 -3.38
C ALA A 12 -1.91 -17.25 -3.26
N TYR A 13 -1.68 -16.16 -2.55
CA TYR A 13 -2.63 -15.05 -2.45
C TYR A 13 -2.85 -14.36 -3.80
N GLU A 14 -1.77 -14.05 -4.52
CA GLU A 14 -1.86 -13.44 -5.85
C GLU A 14 -2.44 -14.41 -6.89
N ALA A 15 -2.18 -15.71 -6.78
CA ALA A 15 -2.77 -16.72 -7.65
C ALA A 15 -4.30 -16.77 -7.52
N LYS A 16 -4.84 -16.64 -6.30
CA LYS A 16 -6.30 -16.54 -6.08
C LYS A 16 -6.89 -15.29 -6.74
N ARG A 17 -6.16 -14.18 -6.75
CA ARG A 17 -6.59 -12.92 -7.38
C ARG A 17 -6.52 -13.02 -8.91
N ALA A 18 -5.46 -13.61 -9.43
CA ALA A 18 -5.31 -13.91 -10.85
C ALA A 18 -6.46 -14.80 -11.35
N ALA A 19 -6.77 -15.88 -10.61
CA ALA A 19 -7.91 -16.76 -10.90
C ALA A 19 -9.25 -16.02 -10.84
N LYS A 20 -9.45 -15.14 -9.85
CA LYS A 20 -10.66 -14.30 -9.77
C LYS A 20 -10.79 -13.36 -10.97
N ALA A 21 -9.68 -12.88 -11.52
CA ALA A 21 -9.65 -12.05 -12.70
C ALA A 21 -9.60 -12.86 -14.03
N GLY A 22 -9.71 -14.19 -13.95
CA GLY A 22 -9.71 -15.08 -15.12
C GLY A 22 -8.38 -15.10 -15.88
N MET A 23 -7.25 -14.81 -15.21
CA MET A 23 -5.94 -14.74 -15.85
C MET A 23 -4.87 -15.54 -15.11
N SER A 24 -3.75 -15.80 -15.77
CA SER A 24 -2.59 -16.45 -15.15
C SER A 24 -1.89 -15.54 -14.15
N LEU A 25 -1.18 -16.15 -13.19
CA LEU A 25 -0.45 -15.43 -12.16
C LEU A 25 0.59 -14.47 -12.76
N ASP A 26 1.37 -14.91 -13.75
CA ASP A 26 2.39 -14.07 -14.38
C ASP A 26 1.79 -12.83 -15.05
N LYS A 27 0.65 -13.01 -15.75
CA LYS A 27 -0.07 -11.90 -16.39
C LYS A 27 -0.64 -10.93 -15.35
N TRP A 28 -1.14 -11.46 -14.23
CA TRP A 28 -1.66 -10.68 -13.11
C TRP A 28 -0.56 -9.84 -12.45
N LEU A 29 0.61 -10.42 -12.20
CA LEU A 29 1.76 -9.70 -11.64
C LEU A 29 2.26 -8.60 -12.58
N ALA A 30 2.34 -8.88 -13.89
CA ALA A 30 2.71 -7.88 -14.89
C ALA A 30 1.70 -6.73 -14.99
N ASP A 31 0.39 -7.00 -14.94
CA ASP A 31 -0.63 -5.94 -14.93
C ASP A 31 -0.59 -5.13 -13.63
N LYS A 32 -0.35 -5.79 -12.49
CA LYS A 32 -0.19 -5.14 -11.18
C LYS A 32 1.00 -4.19 -11.16
N ASP A 33 2.16 -4.59 -11.66
CA ASP A 33 3.33 -3.71 -11.74
C ASP A 33 3.07 -2.52 -12.66
N ARG A 34 2.41 -2.74 -13.80
CA ARG A 34 2.00 -1.66 -14.71
C ARG A 34 1.04 -0.68 -14.03
N ARG A 35 0.06 -1.19 -13.27
CA ARG A 35 -0.89 -0.39 -12.50
C ARG A 35 -0.20 0.36 -11.37
N ALA A 36 0.67 -0.28 -10.60
CA ALA A 36 1.41 0.35 -9.51
C ALA A 36 2.29 1.50 -10.02
N GLN A 37 2.89 1.35 -11.21
CA GLN A 37 3.66 2.42 -11.86
C GLN A 37 2.78 3.60 -12.31
N ALA A 38 1.55 3.34 -12.77
CA ALA A 38 0.59 4.40 -13.12
C ALA A 38 0.04 5.09 -11.87
N GLU A 39 -0.36 4.30 -10.86
CA GLU A 39 -0.90 4.79 -9.59
C GLU A 39 0.16 5.54 -8.77
N ALA A 40 1.44 5.18 -8.85
CA ALA A 40 2.52 5.96 -8.24
C ALA A 40 2.67 7.35 -8.86
N LYS A 41 2.44 7.48 -10.17
CA LYS A 41 2.47 8.78 -10.87
C LYS A 41 1.24 9.62 -10.53
N GLU A 42 0.07 8.99 -10.42
CA GLU A 42 -1.17 9.66 -10.00
C GLU A 42 -1.16 10.02 -8.52
N ALA A 43 -0.62 9.16 -7.65
CA ALA A 43 -0.44 9.45 -6.23
C ALA A 43 0.59 10.56 -5.99
N ALA A 44 1.65 10.65 -6.81
CA ALA A 44 2.57 11.77 -6.78
C ALA A 44 1.93 13.09 -7.25
N ALA A 45 0.98 13.04 -8.20
CA ALA A 45 0.22 14.21 -8.64
C ALA A 45 -0.90 14.60 -7.65
N ALA A 46 -1.51 13.63 -6.97
CA ALA A 46 -2.51 13.84 -5.93
C ALA A 46 -1.90 14.26 -4.59
N ALA A 47 -0.61 13.96 -4.36
CA ALA A 47 0.19 14.49 -3.28
C ALA A 47 0.72 15.90 -3.59
N GLY A 48 -0.17 16.79 -4.05
CA GLY A 48 0.06 18.23 -4.03
C GLY A 48 0.58 18.67 -2.65
N PRO A 49 1.30 19.81 -2.57
CA PRO A 49 2.13 20.17 -1.42
C PRO A 49 1.36 19.97 -0.13
N PRO A 50 1.96 19.35 0.91
CA PRO A 50 1.26 19.08 2.16
C PRO A 50 0.84 20.43 2.74
N ALA A 51 -0.37 20.86 2.42
CA ALA A 51 -1.00 21.97 3.08
C ALA A 51 -0.96 21.60 4.56
N ALA A 52 -0.39 22.51 5.35
CA ALA A 52 -0.19 22.38 6.78
C ALA A 52 -1.53 22.31 7.52
N ALA A 53 -2.33 21.27 7.24
CA ALA A 53 -3.39 20.85 8.09
C ALA A 53 -2.70 20.14 9.24
N ALA A 54 -2.57 20.83 10.36
CA ALA A 54 -2.16 20.26 11.64
C ALA A 54 -2.82 18.88 11.78
N LYS A 55 -2.02 17.83 11.60
CA LYS A 55 -2.51 16.46 11.51
C LYS A 55 -3.11 16.13 12.86
N LYS A 56 -4.45 16.08 12.91
CA LYS A 56 -5.18 15.61 14.10
C LYS A 56 -4.53 14.31 14.55
N PRO A 57 -4.21 14.13 15.84
CA PRO A 57 -3.52 12.95 16.30
C PRO A 57 -4.35 11.73 15.90
N GLY A 58 -3.76 10.90 15.03
CA GLY A 58 -4.32 9.62 14.64
C GLY A 58 -4.42 8.70 15.85
N PHE A 59 -4.88 7.47 15.63
CA PHE A 59 -5.10 6.51 16.70
C PHE A 59 -3.90 6.35 17.66
N PHE A 60 -2.68 6.21 17.12
CA PHE A 60 -1.45 6.12 17.92
C PHE A 60 -1.08 7.44 18.62
N GLY A 61 -1.36 8.59 17.99
CA GLY A 61 -1.13 9.90 18.60
C GLY A 61 -2.02 10.12 19.83
N ARG A 62 -3.27 9.66 19.79
CA ARG A 62 -4.18 9.72 20.95
C ARG A 62 -3.74 8.79 22.08
N LEU A 63 -3.20 7.62 21.75
CA LEU A 63 -2.68 6.68 22.74
C LEU A 63 -1.45 7.24 23.47
N LEU A 64 -0.56 7.90 22.73
CA LEU A 64 0.64 8.54 23.29
C LEU A 64 0.27 9.73 24.19
N GLU A 65 -0.70 10.56 23.79
CA GLU A 65 -1.16 11.70 24.59
C GLU A 65 -1.81 11.24 25.92
N LYS A 66 -2.55 10.12 25.88
CA LYS A 66 -3.12 9.49 27.08
C LYS A 66 -2.03 8.97 28.04
N ALA A 67 -0.93 8.45 27.50
CA ALA A 67 0.19 7.94 28.29
C ALA A 67 1.06 9.07 28.87
N GLN A 68 1.17 10.19 28.16
CA GLN A 68 2.02 11.32 28.55
C GLN A 68 1.32 12.32 29.48
N LYS A 69 0.02 12.14 29.73
CA LYS A 69 -0.75 12.96 30.68
C LYS A 69 -0.87 12.25 32.03
N PRO A 70 0.06 12.47 32.98
CA PRO A 70 -0.15 12.03 34.35
C PRO A 70 -1.32 12.83 34.97
N LEU A 71 -2.16 12.12 35.73
CA LEU A 71 -3.26 12.69 36.51
C LEU A 71 -2.75 13.64 37.58
#